data_AF-X1N4S5-F1
#
_entry.id   AF-X1N4S5-F1
#
_cell.length_a   1.000
_cell.length_b   1.000
_cell.length_c   1.000
_cell.angle_alpha   90.00
_cell.angle_beta   90.00
_cell.angle_gamma   90.00
#
_symmetry.space_group_name_H-M   'P 1'
#
loop_
_entity.id
_entity.type
_entity.pdbx_description
1 polymer ?
#
loop_
_entity_poly.entity_id
_entity_poly.type
_entity_poly.pdbx_seq_one_letter_code
_entity_poly.pdbx_strand_id
1 'polypeptide(L)'
;MRKRLALSTILLLAAGLALLFGCKGGEEKVIAIVGEKTITAVDLDRRIAQITKGLPNESISPQAIRGILDDLIDRLLILTYAESLGVTVGENELDEYLENLNIPPSEEYSRETAREDLIITKIVEQEVAGKISDDELEAVTITPRESPSGTLYTFREITVKTEEEASQLLEELQGGESDE
;
A
#
# COMPACT_ATOMS: atom_id res chain seq x y z
N MET A 1 -11.65 -59.82 40.92
CA MET A 1 -12.77 -60.18 40.00
C MET A 1 -13.52 -58.91 39.60
N ARG A 2 -13.69 -58.68 38.29
CA ARG A 2 -14.74 -57.87 37.59
C ARG A 2 -14.83 -56.37 37.99
N LYS A 3 -14.24 -55.40 37.25
CA LYS A 3 -14.63 -54.85 35.92
C LYS A 3 -16.14 -54.83 35.67
N ARG A 4 -16.73 -53.62 35.66
CA ARG A 4 -17.67 -53.06 34.64
C ARG A 4 -18.56 -51.99 35.29
N LEU A 5 -18.55 -50.78 34.71
CA LEU A 5 -19.63 -49.77 34.59
C LEU A 5 -19.04 -48.35 34.64
N ALA A 6 -18.37 -47.96 33.57
CA ALA A 6 -18.00 -46.57 33.32
C ALA A 6 -17.93 -46.36 31.81
N LEU A 7 -19.08 -46.44 31.12
CA LEU A 7 -19.14 -46.23 29.67
C LEU A 7 -20.61 -46.02 29.26
N SER A 8 -21.21 -44.89 29.62
CA SER A 8 -22.51 -44.51 29.03
C SER A 8 -22.88 -43.02 29.08
N THR A 9 -22.10 -42.15 29.71
CA THR A 9 -22.53 -40.74 29.93
C THR A 9 -21.64 -39.67 29.31
N ILE A 10 -20.67 -40.04 28.46
CA ILE A 10 -19.76 -39.08 27.78
C ILE A 10 -20.07 -38.91 26.27
N LEU A 11 -21.11 -39.57 25.74
CA LEU A 11 -21.42 -39.50 24.31
C LEU A 11 -22.50 -38.45 23.93
N LEU A 12 -23.12 -37.78 24.91
CA LEU A 12 -24.23 -36.84 24.66
C LEU A 12 -23.89 -35.35 24.86
N LEU A 13 -22.67 -35.03 25.30
CA LEU A 13 -22.23 -33.63 25.47
C LEU A 13 -21.35 -33.11 24.32
N ALA A 14 -20.95 -33.95 23.37
CA ALA A 14 -20.06 -33.56 22.26
C ALA A 14 -20.82 -33.11 20.98
N ALA A 15 -22.14 -33.34 20.90
CA ALA A 15 -22.93 -32.98 19.72
C ALA A 15 -23.50 -31.55 19.76
N GLY A 16 -23.45 -30.87 20.92
CA GLY A 16 -23.98 -29.50 21.09
C GLY A 16 -23.00 -28.37 20.77
N LEU A 17 -21.69 -28.66 20.71
CA LEU A 17 -20.64 -27.64 20.55
C LEU A 17 -20.06 -27.55 19.12
N ALA A 18 -20.62 -28.30 18.16
CA ALA A 18 -20.19 -28.27 16.77
C ALA A 18 -21.03 -27.32 15.88
N LEU A 19 -22.07 -26.68 16.43
CA LEU A 19 -22.96 -25.76 15.70
C LEU A 19 -22.62 -24.27 15.87
N LEU A 20 -21.57 -23.92 16.63
CA LEU A 20 -21.13 -22.54 16.83
C LEU A 20 -19.93 -22.12 15.96
N PHE A 21 -19.31 -23.06 15.24
CA PHE A 21 -18.39 -22.73 14.15
C PHE A 21 -19.17 -22.64 12.84
N GLY A 22 -20.08 -21.67 12.79
CA GLY A 22 -20.54 -21.12 11.52
C GLY A 22 -19.36 -20.40 10.87
N CYS A 23 -18.49 -21.16 10.20
CA CYS A 23 -17.57 -20.60 9.22
C CYS A 23 -18.42 -19.86 8.20
N LYS A 24 -18.48 -18.53 8.31
CA LYS A 24 -18.86 -17.65 7.21
C LYS A 24 -17.82 -17.83 6.11
N GLY A 25 -17.96 -18.90 5.33
CA GLY A 25 -17.32 -19.02 4.03
C GLY A 25 -18.05 -18.09 3.05
N GLY A 26 -17.88 -16.79 3.23
CA GLY A 26 -18.12 -15.83 2.17
C GLY A 26 -16.86 -15.83 1.33
N GLU A 27 -16.95 -16.26 0.07
CA GLU A 27 -15.86 -16.08 -0.87
C GLU A 27 -15.50 -14.59 -0.91
N GLU A 28 -14.25 -14.25 -0.58
CA GLU A 28 -13.78 -12.88 -0.63
C GLU A 28 -13.88 -12.38 -2.07
N LYS A 29 -14.58 -11.26 -2.26
CA LYS A 29 -14.81 -10.70 -3.60
C LYS A 29 -13.47 -10.27 -4.20
N VAL A 30 -13.03 -10.96 -5.25
CA VAL A 30 -11.85 -10.58 -6.05
C VAL A 30 -12.18 -9.33 -6.88
N ILE A 31 -11.33 -8.31 -6.79
CA ILE A 31 -11.44 -7.06 -7.53
C ILE A 31 -10.50 -7.05 -8.74
N ALA A 32 -9.29 -7.59 -8.59
CA ALA A 32 -8.32 -7.67 -9.67
C ALA A 32 -7.40 -8.90 -9.53
N ILE A 33 -6.76 -9.29 -10.63
CA ILE A 33 -5.75 -10.35 -10.69
C ILE A 33 -4.52 -9.77 -11.37
N VAL A 34 -3.36 -9.91 -10.74
CA VAL A 34 -2.06 -9.41 -11.22
C VAL A 34 -1.07 -10.56 -11.20
N GLY A 35 -0.80 -11.14 -12.38
CA GLY A 35 -0.02 -12.37 -12.47
C GLY A 35 -0.72 -13.52 -11.74
N GLU A 36 -0.05 -14.09 -10.72
CA GLU A 36 -0.59 -15.17 -9.88
C GLU A 36 -1.24 -14.66 -8.58
N LYS A 37 -1.17 -13.35 -8.30
CA LYS A 37 -1.70 -12.74 -7.08
C LYS A 37 -3.07 -12.09 -7.34
N THR A 38 -3.91 -12.06 -6.32
CA THR A 38 -5.27 -11.52 -6.38
C THR A 38 -5.43 -10.34 -5.42
N ILE A 39 -6.08 -9.28 -5.86
CA ILE A 39 -6.49 -8.16 -5.02
C ILE A 39 -7.96 -8.37 -4.66
N THR A 40 -8.27 -8.45 -3.37
CA THR A 40 -9.63 -8.63 -2.86
C THR A 40 -10.26 -7.30 -2.44
N ALA A 41 -11.57 -7.32 -2.18
CA ALA A 41 -12.27 -6.19 -1.57
C ALA A 41 -11.70 -5.81 -0.20
N VAL A 42 -11.25 -6.80 0.58
CA VAL A 42 -10.65 -6.57 1.90
C VAL A 42 -9.33 -5.81 1.77
N ASP A 43 -8.54 -6.10 0.73
CA ASP A 43 -7.26 -5.43 0.50
C ASP A 43 -7.48 -3.97 0.08
N LEU A 44 -8.47 -3.72 -0.80
CA LEU A 44 -8.84 -2.37 -1.20
C LEU A 44 -9.36 -1.56 -0.02
N ASP A 45 -10.27 -2.13 0.79
CA ASP A 45 -10.82 -1.47 1.98
C ASP A 45 -9.73 -1.15 3.01
N ARG A 46 -8.77 -2.07 3.20
CA ARG A 46 -7.62 -1.87 4.09
C ARG A 46 -6.74 -0.72 3.59
N ARG A 47 -6.45 -0.65 2.29
CA ARG A 47 -5.64 0.42 1.69
C ARG A 47 -6.35 1.77 1.79
N ILE A 48 -7.66 1.80 1.51
CA ILE A 48 -8.51 2.97 1.72
C ILE A 48 -8.37 3.48 3.16
N ALA A 49 -8.57 2.59 4.15
CA ALA A 49 -8.51 2.97 5.56
C ALA A 49 -7.14 3.52 5.96
N GLN A 50 -6.04 2.99 5.41
CA GLN A 50 -4.70 3.49 5.63
C GLN A 50 -4.50 4.91 5.06
N ILE A 51 -4.95 5.14 3.82
CA ILE A 51 -4.77 6.43 3.12
C ILE A 51 -5.64 7.52 3.74
N THR A 52 -6.89 7.22 4.09
CA THR A 52 -7.82 8.22 4.64
C THR A 52 -7.70 8.40 6.14
N LYS A 53 -6.73 7.74 6.76
CA LYS A 53 -6.53 7.87 8.19
C LYS A 53 -6.19 9.30 8.57
N GLY A 54 -6.91 9.84 9.55
CA GLY A 54 -6.70 11.21 10.03
C GLY A 54 -7.33 12.28 9.14
N LEU A 55 -7.96 11.89 8.02
CA LEU A 55 -8.85 12.76 7.26
C LEU A 55 -10.25 12.77 7.90
N PRO A 56 -11.00 13.88 7.75
CA PRO A 56 -12.43 13.87 8.11
C PRO A 56 -13.15 12.73 7.40
N ASN A 57 -14.19 12.17 8.03
CA ASN A 57 -15.04 11.12 7.47
C ASN A 57 -15.87 11.69 6.29
N GLU A 58 -15.21 11.96 5.18
CA GLU A 58 -15.83 12.31 3.92
C GLU A 58 -15.91 11.07 3.04
N SER A 59 -16.96 10.99 2.23
CA SER A 59 -17.09 9.92 1.25
C SER A 59 -15.99 10.05 0.21
N ILE A 60 -15.13 9.04 0.12
CA ILE A 60 -14.09 8.96 -0.91
C ILE A 60 -14.77 8.88 -2.28
N SER A 61 -14.33 9.73 -3.21
CA SER A 61 -14.88 9.73 -4.56
C SER A 61 -14.57 8.43 -5.30
N PRO A 62 -15.43 7.99 -6.25
CA PRO A 62 -15.12 6.83 -7.09
C PRO A 62 -13.79 6.95 -7.85
N GLN A 63 -13.39 8.17 -8.22
CA GLN A 63 -12.11 8.45 -8.86
C GLN A 63 -10.94 8.18 -7.91
N ALA A 64 -11.04 8.63 -6.65
CA ALA A 64 -10.03 8.35 -5.64
C ALA A 64 -9.95 6.85 -5.35
N ILE A 65 -11.08 6.13 -5.26
CA ILE A 65 -11.07 4.66 -5.13
C ILE A 65 -10.35 3.99 -6.31
N ARG A 66 -10.57 4.47 -7.54
CA ARG A 66 -9.86 3.97 -8.71
C ARG A 66 -8.36 4.23 -8.61
N GLY A 67 -7.95 5.44 -8.22
CA GLY A 67 -6.53 5.74 -8.01
C GLY A 67 -5.87 4.86 -6.95
N ILE A 68 -6.59 4.54 -5.87
CA ILE A 68 -6.09 3.61 -4.84
C ILE A 68 -5.97 2.18 -5.38
N LEU A 69 -6.91 1.74 -6.21
CA LEU A 69 -6.82 0.42 -6.86
C LEU A 69 -5.65 0.36 -7.85
N ASP A 70 -5.43 1.42 -8.64
CA ASP A 70 -4.31 1.51 -9.57
C ASP A 70 -2.97 1.45 -8.82
N ASP A 71 -2.83 2.17 -7.69
CA ASP A 71 -1.67 2.08 -6.79
C ASP A 71 -1.45 0.64 -6.27
N LEU A 72 -2.52 -0.06 -5.84
CA LEU A 72 -2.40 -1.46 -5.42
C LEU A 72 -1.91 -2.38 -6.54
N ILE A 73 -2.40 -2.18 -7.76
CA ILE A 73 -1.98 -2.95 -8.94
C ILE A 73 -0.50 -2.70 -9.23
N ASP A 74 -0.08 -1.43 -9.28
CA ASP A 74 1.30 -1.04 -9.56
C ASP A 74 2.26 -1.60 -8.52
N ARG A 75 1.92 -1.51 -7.23
CA ARG A 75 2.70 -2.12 -6.15
C ARG A 75 2.83 -3.62 -6.33
N LEU A 76 1.73 -4.31 -6.66
CA LEU A 76 1.73 -5.76 -6.83
C LEU A 76 2.58 -6.20 -8.04
N LEU A 77 2.58 -5.42 -9.11
CA LEU A 77 3.46 -5.62 -10.26
C LEU A 77 4.93 -5.52 -9.86
N ILE A 78 5.30 -4.48 -9.10
CA ILE A 78 6.69 -4.29 -8.63
C ILE A 78 7.10 -5.43 -7.69
N LEU A 79 6.25 -5.83 -6.75
CA LEU A 79 6.55 -6.93 -5.83
C LEU A 79 6.72 -8.27 -6.57
N THR A 80 5.86 -8.55 -7.55
CA THR A 80 5.99 -9.76 -8.38
C THR A 80 7.29 -9.74 -9.19
N TYR A 81 7.67 -8.58 -9.72
CA TYR A 81 8.96 -8.42 -10.38
C TYR A 81 10.13 -8.62 -9.41
N ALA A 82 10.05 -8.08 -8.19
CA ALA A 82 11.06 -8.26 -7.15
C ALA A 82 11.25 -9.73 -6.77
N GLU A 83 10.14 -10.47 -6.62
CA GLU A 83 10.15 -11.91 -6.37
C GLU A 83 10.85 -12.67 -7.49
N SER A 84 10.62 -12.29 -8.76
CA SER A 84 11.28 -12.92 -9.91
C SER A 84 12.80 -12.69 -9.94
N LEU A 85 13.27 -11.61 -9.31
CA LEU A 85 14.68 -11.28 -9.15
C LEU A 85 15.29 -11.87 -7.86
N GLY A 86 14.48 -12.50 -7.00
CA GLY A 86 14.92 -13.03 -5.72
C GLY A 86 15.25 -11.97 -4.67
N VAL A 87 14.69 -10.76 -4.80
CA VAL A 87 14.90 -9.68 -3.82
C VAL A 87 14.17 -10.02 -2.53
N THR A 88 14.90 -9.93 -1.42
CA THR A 88 14.38 -10.23 -0.07
C THR A 88 14.85 -9.18 0.92
N VAL A 89 14.17 -9.14 2.07
CA VAL A 89 14.46 -8.26 3.20
C VAL A 89 14.65 -9.13 4.43
N GLY A 90 15.80 -9.00 5.09
CA GLY A 90 16.09 -9.69 6.35
C GLY A 90 15.45 -9.00 7.55
N GLU A 91 15.29 -9.71 8.68
CA GLU A 91 14.67 -9.13 9.88
C GLU A 91 15.41 -7.90 10.43
N ASN A 92 16.75 -7.95 10.47
CA ASN A 92 17.54 -6.81 10.95
C ASN A 92 17.37 -5.58 10.07
N GLU A 93 17.32 -5.78 8.75
CA GLU A 93 17.12 -4.70 7.77
C GLU A 93 15.73 -4.08 7.93
N LEU A 94 14.71 -4.91 8.19
CA LEU A 94 13.36 -4.46 8.46
C LEU A 94 13.26 -3.68 9.78
N ASP A 95 13.99 -4.11 10.82
CA ASP A 95 14.03 -3.43 12.10
C ASP A 95 14.69 -2.05 11.97
N GLU A 96 15.83 -1.96 11.28
CA GLU A 96 16.49 -0.67 10.98
C GLU A 96 15.58 0.27 10.18
N TYR A 97 14.85 -0.27 9.19
CA TYR A 97 13.89 0.52 8.42
C TYR A 97 12.75 1.06 9.30
N LEU A 98 12.17 0.24 10.16
CA LEU A 98 11.10 0.65 11.07
C LEU A 98 11.58 1.69 12.10
N GLU A 99 12.81 1.55 12.61
CA GLU A 99 13.44 2.54 13.49
C GLU A 99 13.60 3.89 12.79
N ASN A 100 14.06 3.90 11.54
CA ASN A 100 14.25 5.12 10.76
C ASN A 100 12.92 5.86 10.46
N LEU A 101 11.83 5.12 10.27
CA LEU A 101 10.51 5.72 10.05
C LEU A 101 9.93 6.37 11.32
N ASN A 102 10.54 6.15 12.49
CA ASN A 102 10.02 6.61 13.79
C ASN A 102 8.55 6.19 14.02
N ILE A 103 8.12 5.07 13.43
CA ILE A 103 6.75 4.57 13.58
C ILE A 103 6.67 3.80 14.90
N PRO A 104 5.78 4.19 15.83
CA PRO A 104 5.63 3.47 17.08
C PRO A 104 5.18 2.03 16.82
N PRO A 105 5.66 1.03 17.58
CA PRO A 105 5.35 -0.39 17.39
C PRO A 105 3.88 -0.76 17.65
N SER A 106 2.99 0.20 17.93
CA SER A 106 1.56 -0.03 18.12
C SER A 106 0.82 -0.14 16.78
N GLU A 107 0.89 -1.33 16.20
CA GLU A 107 -0.11 -2.02 15.36
C GLU A 107 -0.60 -1.42 14.02
N GLU A 108 -0.31 -0.18 13.65
CA GLU A 108 -0.91 0.37 12.41
C GLU A 108 -0.16 0.11 11.12
N TYR A 109 1.16 0.15 11.19
CA TYR A 109 2.01 -0.15 10.06
C TYR A 109 2.51 -1.58 10.25
N SER A 110 1.85 -2.51 9.57
CA SER A 110 2.20 -3.92 9.72
C SER A 110 3.65 -4.13 9.27
N ARG A 111 4.38 -5.01 9.96
CA ARG A 111 5.74 -5.42 9.53
C ARG A 111 5.75 -5.94 8.08
N GLU A 112 4.63 -6.52 7.64
CA GLU A 112 4.48 -6.98 6.26
C GLU A 112 4.45 -5.80 5.28
N THR A 113 3.64 -4.77 5.55
CA THR A 113 3.61 -3.54 4.74
C THR A 113 4.97 -2.86 4.72
N ALA A 114 5.65 -2.79 5.87
CA ALA A 114 7.01 -2.27 5.97
C ALA A 114 8.00 -3.05 5.10
N ARG A 115 7.89 -4.38 5.09
CA ARG A 115 8.73 -5.25 4.26
C ARG A 115 8.45 -5.02 2.77
N GLU A 116 7.19 -4.96 2.37
CA GLU A 116 6.80 -4.67 0.99
C GLU A 116 7.35 -3.32 0.52
N ASP A 117 7.19 -2.26 1.32
CA ASP A 117 7.70 -0.92 1.00
C ASP A 117 9.23 -0.90 0.86
N LEU A 118 9.92 -1.64 1.72
CA LEU A 118 11.37 -1.78 1.64
C LEU A 118 11.81 -2.56 0.39
N ILE A 119 11.11 -3.64 0.02
CA ILE A 119 11.37 -4.37 -1.24
C ILE A 119 11.18 -3.45 -2.45
N ILE A 120 10.08 -2.70 -2.49
CA ILE A 120 9.78 -1.74 -3.56
C ILE A 120 10.91 -0.71 -3.65
N THR A 121 11.33 -0.14 -2.53
CA THR A 121 12.42 0.85 -2.47
C THR A 121 13.71 0.29 -3.08
N LYS A 122 14.11 -0.93 -2.69
CA LYS A 122 15.30 -1.59 -3.23
C LYS A 122 15.23 -1.80 -4.74
N ILE A 123 14.07 -2.19 -5.27
CA ILE A 123 13.89 -2.35 -6.71
C ILE A 123 13.96 -1.03 -7.44
N VAL A 124 13.29 0.01 -6.92
CA VAL A 124 13.33 1.34 -7.52
C VAL A 124 14.76 1.86 -7.55
N GLU A 125 15.51 1.76 -6.45
CA GLU A 125 16.92 2.17 -6.41
C GLU A 125 17.78 1.38 -7.41
N GLN A 126 17.63 0.06 -7.46
CA GLN A 126 18.36 -0.79 -8.40
C GLN A 126 18.06 -0.43 -9.86
N GLU A 127 16.80 -0.17 -10.20
CA GLU A 127 16.35 0.11 -11.56
C GLU A 127 16.63 1.56 -11.99
N VAL A 128 16.74 2.49 -11.04
CA VAL A 128 16.95 3.92 -11.33
C VAL A 128 18.43 4.30 -11.27
N ALA A 129 19.22 3.70 -10.36
CA ALA A 129 20.64 4.05 -10.16
C ALA A 129 21.52 3.83 -11.41
N GLY A 130 21.08 3.00 -12.36
CA GLY A 130 21.77 2.79 -13.63
C GLY A 130 21.26 3.61 -14.82
N LYS A 131 20.23 4.44 -14.63
CA LYS A 131 19.55 5.17 -15.73
C LYS A 131 19.87 6.66 -15.78
N ILE A 132 20.63 7.18 -14.82
CA ILE A 132 21.10 8.56 -14.81
C ILE A 132 22.49 8.57 -15.44
N SER A 133 22.65 9.32 -16.54
CA SER A 133 23.97 9.52 -17.16
C SER A 133 24.77 10.59 -16.42
N ASP A 134 26.11 10.47 -16.43
CA ASP A 134 26.99 11.50 -15.86
C ASP A 134 26.79 12.87 -16.56
N ASP A 135 26.44 12.86 -17.84
CA ASP A 135 26.13 14.06 -18.63
C ASP A 135 24.87 14.80 -18.10
N GLU A 136 23.86 14.08 -17.58
CA GLU A 136 22.68 14.69 -16.95
C GLU A 136 23.03 15.33 -15.59
N LEU A 137 23.96 14.74 -14.85
CA LEU A 137 24.45 15.29 -13.57
C LEU A 137 25.26 16.57 -13.78
N GLU A 138 26.09 16.62 -14.83
CA GLU A 138 26.83 17.84 -15.18
C GLU A 138 25.88 18.97 -15.63
N ALA A 139 24.83 18.67 -16.39
CA ALA A 139 23.85 19.68 -16.84
C ALA A 139 23.13 20.39 -15.68
N VAL A 140 22.79 19.66 -14.60
CA VAL A 140 22.17 20.24 -13.39
C VAL A 140 23.15 21.13 -12.63
N THR A 141 24.45 20.80 -12.66
CA THR A 141 25.51 21.50 -11.93
C THR A 141 25.94 22.80 -12.62
N ILE A 142 25.80 22.87 -13.94
CA ILE A 142 26.26 24.01 -14.76
C ILE A 142 25.27 25.18 -14.76
N THR A 143 23.98 24.96 -14.50
CA THR A 143 23.09 26.07 -14.18
C THR A 143 23.41 26.60 -12.79
N PRO A 144 23.96 27.82 -12.64
CA PRO A 144 23.98 28.46 -11.35
C PRO A 144 22.52 28.65 -10.99
N ARG A 145 22.00 27.82 -10.09
CA ARG A 145 20.86 28.24 -9.28
C ARG A 145 21.37 29.48 -8.58
N GLU A 146 20.98 30.66 -9.09
CA GLU A 146 20.88 31.83 -8.23
C GLU A 146 20.11 31.31 -7.03
N SER A 147 20.82 31.05 -5.94
CA SER A 147 20.23 30.53 -4.73
C SER A 147 19.17 31.57 -4.37
N PRO A 148 17.88 31.29 -4.58
CA PRO A 148 16.89 32.32 -4.43
C PRO A 148 16.95 32.70 -2.96
N SER A 149 17.32 33.95 -2.69
CA SER A 149 17.29 34.51 -1.34
C SER A 149 15.99 34.08 -0.68
N GLY A 150 16.13 33.29 0.39
CA GLY A 150 15.22 32.21 0.78
C GLY A 150 13.77 32.59 1.01
N THR A 151 12.98 32.58 -0.07
CA THR A 151 11.52 32.52 0.04
C THR A 151 11.13 31.04 0.00
N LEU A 152 10.55 30.55 1.09
CA LEU A 152 9.99 29.21 1.15
C LEU A 152 8.59 29.26 0.54
N TYR A 153 8.33 28.39 -0.44
CA TYR A 153 7.01 28.23 -1.02
C TYR A 153 6.40 26.91 -0.55
N THR A 154 5.12 26.95 -0.21
CA THR A 154 4.30 25.75 -0.07
C THR A 154 3.47 25.64 -1.34
N PHE A 155 3.64 24.55 -2.08
CA PHE A 155 2.84 24.26 -3.26
C PHE A 155 2.27 22.85 -3.16
N ARG A 156 1.27 22.57 -3.97
CA ARG A 156 0.75 21.22 -4.22
C ARG A 156 1.03 20.89 -5.67
N GLU A 157 1.59 19.72 -5.91
CA GLU A 157 1.84 19.21 -7.24
C GLU A 157 0.81 18.14 -7.58
N ILE A 158 0.24 18.21 -8.77
CA ILE A 158 -0.60 17.14 -9.34
C ILE A 158 0.04 16.73 -10.65
N THR A 159 0.47 15.47 -10.72
CA THR A 159 1.08 14.89 -11.91
C THR A 159 0.06 14.03 -12.65
N VAL A 160 -0.03 14.20 -13.96
CA VAL A 160 -0.94 13.44 -14.84
C VAL A 160 -0.14 12.80 -15.98
N LYS A 161 -0.75 11.86 -16.70
CA LYS A 161 -0.03 11.06 -17.71
C LYS A 161 0.15 11.81 -19.03
N THR A 162 -0.73 12.75 -19.33
CA THR A 162 -0.77 13.45 -20.62
C THR A 162 -0.95 14.96 -20.47
N GLU A 163 -0.46 15.70 -21.48
CA GLU A 163 -0.62 17.16 -21.56
C GLU A 163 -2.10 17.59 -21.68
N GLU A 164 -2.91 16.77 -22.34
CA GLU A 164 -4.35 16.99 -22.48
C GLU A 164 -5.06 16.95 -21.11
N GLU A 165 -4.78 15.90 -20.31
CA GLU A 165 -5.28 15.79 -18.94
C GLU A 165 -4.80 16.97 -18.06
N ALA A 166 -3.55 17.40 -18.26
CA ALA A 166 -2.98 18.51 -17.49
C ALA A 166 -3.71 19.82 -17.79
N SER A 167 -4.02 20.05 -19.06
CA SER A 167 -4.72 21.25 -19.53
C SER A 167 -6.14 21.30 -19.02
N GLN A 168 -6.86 20.17 -19.07
CA GLN A 168 -8.23 20.07 -18.54
C GLN A 168 -8.26 20.30 -17.03
N LEU A 169 -7.35 19.66 -16.29
CA LEU A 169 -7.25 19.83 -14.83
C LEU A 169 -6.88 21.28 -14.46
N LEU A 170 -6.00 21.93 -15.23
CA LEU A 170 -5.65 23.32 -15.00
C LEU A 170 -6.86 24.24 -15.19
N GLU A 171 -7.69 24.01 -16.21
CA GLU A 171 -8.92 24.75 -16.43
C GLU A 171 -9.92 24.55 -15.28
N GLU A 172 -10.07 23.31 -14.78
CA GLU A 172 -10.91 23.02 -13.61
C GLU A 172 -10.42 23.72 -12.35
N LEU A 173 -9.10 23.69 -12.09
CA LEU A 173 -8.50 24.33 -10.91
C LEU A 173 -8.62 25.86 -10.96
N GLN A 174 -8.48 26.46 -12.14
CA GLN A 174 -8.67 27.90 -12.33
C GLN A 174 -10.15 28.30 -12.30
N GLY A 175 -11.05 27.42 -12.71
CA GLY A 175 -12.50 27.65 -12.71
C GLY A 175 -13.18 27.42 -11.35
N GLY A 176 -12.53 26.71 -10.41
CA GLY A 176 -13.06 26.36 -9.09
C GLY A 176 -12.68 27.30 -7.95
N GLU A 177 -11.89 28.34 -8.19
CA GLU A 177 -11.41 29.29 -7.17
C GLU A 177 -12.40 30.46 -6.92
N SER A 178 -13.71 30.20 -7.02
CA SER A 178 -14.76 31.21 -6.84
C SER A 178 -15.89 30.78 -5.92
N ASP A 179 -15.57 30.16 -4.77
CA ASP A 179 -16.49 30.06 -3.62
C ASP A 179 -15.64 30.01 -2.32
N GLU A 180 -15.26 31.20 -1.82
CA GLU A 180 -15.00 31.44 -0.39
C GLU A 180 -16.32 31.55 0.39
#